data_AF-A0A539CRI5-F1
#
_entry.id   AF-A0A539CRI5-F1
#
_cell.length_a   1.000
_cell.length_b   1.000
_cell.length_c   1.000
_cell.angle_alpha   90.00
_cell.angle_beta   90.00
_cell.angle_gamma   90.00
#
_symmetry.space_group_name_H-M   'P 1'
#
loop_
_entity.id
_entity.type
_entity.pdbx_description
1 polymer ?
#
loop_
_entity_poly.entity_id
_entity_poly.type
_entity_poly.pdbx_seq_one_letter_code
_entity_poly.pdbx_strand_id
1 'polypeptide(L)'
;MKHLDQHTKLDWAKLPPAFRRIRLELAREKGHPDGSALIGYTLIAPLDANGRIDLDVWQKHHDFCRVVRFRPDEPDDIGHLVRKPGGAWAFRYDIGGDLADETGYHFSSDRFMIGYYVSVREDDGLHTFQVASVEPV
;
A
#
# COMPACT_ATOMS: atom_id res chain seq x y z
N MET A 1 6.65 9.97 -10.04
CA MET A 1 7.62 10.66 -9.17
C MET A 1 7.12 12.02 -8.69
N LYS A 2 6.43 12.85 -9.50
CA LYS A 2 6.09 14.23 -9.10
C LYS A 2 5.08 14.41 -7.95
N HIS A 3 4.33 13.38 -7.53
CA HIS A 3 3.25 13.53 -6.54
C HIS A 3 3.58 13.09 -5.10
N LEU A 4 4.63 12.29 -4.87
CA LEU A 4 5.02 11.85 -3.51
C LEU A 4 5.96 12.84 -2.78
N ASP A 5 6.47 13.85 -3.50
CA ASP A 5 7.56 14.71 -3.01
C ASP A 5 7.09 16.04 -2.40
N GLN A 6 5.81 16.40 -2.48
CA GLN A 6 5.40 17.80 -2.27
C GLN A 6 5.11 18.25 -0.82
N HIS A 7 5.12 17.37 0.19
CA HIS A 7 4.73 17.82 1.54
C HIS A 7 5.46 17.19 2.73
N THR A 8 6.65 16.63 2.57
CA THR A 8 7.38 16.13 3.74
C THR A 8 8.88 16.36 3.63
N LYS A 9 9.45 16.94 4.68
CA LYS A 9 10.89 17.16 4.89
C LYS A 9 11.59 15.83 5.22
N LEU A 10 11.29 14.79 4.44
CA LEU A 10 11.79 13.43 4.61
C LEU A 10 12.99 13.23 3.69
N ASP A 11 14.12 12.84 4.28
CA ASP A 11 15.35 12.54 3.55
C ASP A 11 15.30 11.09 3.05
N TRP A 12 14.64 10.88 1.92
CA TRP A 12 14.46 9.58 1.26
C TRP A 12 15.79 8.86 1.00
N ALA A 13 16.90 9.60 0.85
CA ALA A 13 18.23 9.05 0.58
C ALA A 13 18.82 8.23 1.75
N LYS A 14 18.19 8.25 2.92
CA LYS A 14 18.63 7.52 4.12
C LYS A 14 17.76 6.33 4.49
N LEU A 15 16.84 5.93 3.61
CA LEU A 15 15.98 4.79 3.91
C LEU A 15 16.77 3.47 3.99
N PRO A 16 16.44 2.58 4.94
CA PRO A 16 17.02 1.25 4.99
C PRO A 16 16.84 0.51 3.65
N PRO A 17 17.80 -0.33 3.22
CA PRO A 17 17.70 -1.12 1.99
C PRO A 17 16.52 -2.09 1.94
N ALA A 18 15.74 -2.24 3.02
CA ALA A 18 14.52 -3.04 3.09
C ALA A 18 13.31 -2.32 2.46
N PHE A 19 13.36 -1.00 2.24
CA PHE A 19 12.24 -0.25 1.68
C PHE A 19 11.97 -0.64 0.22
N ARG A 20 10.70 -0.89 -0.07
CA ARG A 20 10.22 -1.25 -1.40
C ARG A 20 9.07 -0.36 -1.83
N ARG A 21 9.05 -0.07 -3.12
CA ARG A 21 7.88 0.37 -3.87
C ARG A 21 7.15 -0.86 -4.38
N ILE A 22 5.93 -1.06 -3.90
CA ILE A 22 5.11 -2.24 -4.17
C ILE A 22 3.89 -1.77 -4.95
N ARG A 23 3.68 -2.26 -6.17
CA ARG A 23 2.48 -1.97 -6.96
C ARG A 23 1.48 -3.11 -6.83
N LEU A 24 0.28 -2.77 -6.42
CA LEU A 24 -0.88 -3.65 -6.36
C LEU A 24 -1.85 -3.26 -7.47
N GLU A 25 -2.30 -4.22 -8.26
CA GLU A 25 -3.26 -4.03 -9.36
C GLU A 25 -4.47 -4.91 -9.15
N LEU A 26 -5.66 -4.42 -9.47
CA LEU A 26 -6.90 -5.13 -9.23
C LEU A 26 -6.89 -6.47 -9.97
N ALA A 27 -7.08 -7.55 -9.22
CA ALA A 27 -7.21 -8.89 -9.77
C ALA A 27 -8.58 -9.07 -10.44
N ARG A 28 -8.76 -10.22 -11.11
CA ARG A 28 -10.02 -10.53 -11.77
C ARG A 28 -11.16 -10.63 -10.77
N GLU A 29 -12.24 -9.90 -11.02
CA GLU A 29 -13.45 -9.94 -10.21
C GLU A 29 -14.71 -9.55 -11.01
N LYS A 30 -15.87 -9.56 -10.34
CA LYS A 30 -17.12 -9.13 -10.96
C LYS A 30 -17.02 -7.66 -11.37
N GLY A 31 -17.23 -7.36 -12.65
CA GLY A 31 -17.07 -6.02 -13.23
C GLY A 31 -15.70 -5.79 -13.87
N HIS A 32 -14.67 -6.55 -13.45
CA HIS A 32 -13.32 -6.52 -13.99
C HIS A 32 -12.83 -7.94 -14.30
N PRO A 33 -13.39 -8.62 -15.33
CA PRO A 33 -13.08 -10.02 -15.60
C PRO A 33 -11.61 -10.27 -15.96
N ASP A 34 -10.92 -9.27 -16.49
CA ASP A 34 -9.48 -9.31 -16.80
C ASP A 34 -8.60 -8.68 -15.71
N GLY A 35 -9.21 -8.19 -14.63
CA GLY A 35 -8.56 -7.29 -13.66
C GLY A 35 -8.42 -5.87 -14.20
N SER A 36 -7.64 -5.04 -13.51
CA SER A 36 -7.35 -3.67 -13.98
C SER A 36 -6.03 -3.15 -13.41
N ALA A 37 -5.09 -2.79 -14.28
CA ALA A 37 -3.86 -2.10 -13.92
C ALA A 37 -4.07 -0.60 -13.58
N LEU A 38 -5.28 -0.07 -13.83
CA LEU A 38 -5.67 1.31 -13.55
C LEU A 38 -6.39 1.47 -12.21
N ILE A 39 -6.66 0.36 -11.51
CA ILE A 39 -7.30 0.34 -10.20
C ILE A 39 -6.34 -0.37 -9.25
N GLY A 40 -5.89 0.32 -8.20
CA GLY A 40 -5.00 -0.31 -7.24
C GLY A 40 -4.30 0.64 -6.31
N TYR A 41 -3.15 0.17 -5.83
CA TYR A 41 -2.37 0.85 -4.80
C TYR A 41 -0.87 0.82 -5.13
N THR A 42 -0.16 1.87 -4.72
CA THR A 42 1.29 1.83 -4.56
C THR A 42 1.61 1.97 -3.09
N LEU A 43 2.35 1.01 -2.54
CA LEU A 43 2.84 1.06 -1.16
C LEU A 43 4.33 1.38 -1.16
N ILE A 44 4.74 2.23 -0.23
CA ILE A 44 6.12 2.34 0.20
C ILE A 44 6.22 1.73 1.59
N ALA A 45 6.91 0.61 1.73
CA ALA A 45 7.02 -0.10 3.00
C ALA A 45 8.32 -0.92 3.08
N PRO A 46 8.87 -1.13 4.28
CA PRO A 46 9.97 -2.07 4.47
C PRO A 46 9.46 -3.51 4.38
N LEU A 47 10.14 -4.35 3.61
CA LEU A 47 9.87 -5.78 3.54
C LEU A 47 11.01 -6.61 4.16
N ASP A 48 10.66 -7.69 4.85
CA ASP A 48 11.59 -8.71 5.32
C ASP A 48 12.05 -9.65 4.17
N ALA A 49 12.96 -10.58 4.47
CA ALA A 49 13.46 -11.54 3.50
C ALA A 49 12.39 -12.49 2.93
N ASN A 50 11.21 -12.59 3.55
CA ASN A 50 10.08 -13.39 3.11
C ASN A 50 9.03 -12.57 2.35
N GLY A 51 9.28 -11.28 2.11
CA GLY A 51 8.35 -10.36 1.45
C GLY A 51 7.20 -9.91 2.34
N ARG A 52 7.31 -10.02 3.67
CA ARG A 52 6.30 -9.49 4.61
C ARG A 52 6.68 -8.08 5.06
N ILE A 53 5.71 -7.28 5.48
CA ILE A 53 6.01 -5.97 6.06
C ILE A 53 6.86 -6.17 7.32
N ASP A 54 8.06 -5.58 7.33
CA ASP A 54 8.98 -5.65 8.47
C ASP A 54 8.48 -4.71 9.57
N LEU A 55 7.92 -5.29 10.62
CA LEU A 55 7.32 -4.54 11.72
C LEU A 55 8.34 -3.70 12.49
N ASP A 56 9.56 -4.20 12.68
CA ASP A 56 10.59 -3.53 13.49
C ASP A 56 11.17 -2.34 12.73
N VAL A 57 11.34 -2.48 11.42
CA VAL A 57 11.77 -1.38 10.55
C VAL A 57 10.62 -0.38 10.36
N TRP A 58 9.38 -0.85 10.19
CA TRP A 58 8.21 0.02 10.10
C TRP A 58 8.08 0.90 11.36
N GLN A 59 8.18 0.34 12.57
CA GLN A 59 8.06 1.14 13.81
C GLN A 59 9.03 2.34 13.83
N LYS A 60 10.26 2.16 13.33
CA LYS A 60 11.32 3.18 13.31
C LYS A 60 11.18 4.21 12.18
N HIS A 61 10.51 3.84 11.09
CA HIS A 61 10.48 4.61 9.84
C HIS A 61 9.06 4.77 9.26
N HIS A 62 8.02 4.66 10.09
CA HIS A 62 6.62 4.67 9.64
C HIS A 62 6.21 5.99 8.97
N ASP A 63 6.86 7.11 9.29
CA ASP A 63 6.67 8.40 8.60
C ASP A 63 6.98 8.33 7.09
N PHE A 64 7.83 7.40 6.68
CA PHE A 64 8.16 7.16 5.27
C PHE A 64 7.26 6.10 4.62
N CYS A 65 6.42 5.41 5.39
CA CYS A 65 5.57 4.34 4.89
C CYS A 65 4.27 4.91 4.33
N ARG A 66 4.21 5.04 3.00
CA ARG A 66 3.13 5.72 2.28
C ARG A 66 2.26 4.75 1.49
N VAL A 67 1.03 5.18 1.25
CA VAL A 67 0.07 4.52 0.37
C VAL A 67 -0.42 5.54 -0.64
N VAL A 68 -0.50 5.14 -1.90
CA VAL A 68 -1.15 5.91 -2.96
C VAL A 68 -2.24 5.03 -3.57
N ARG A 69 -3.50 5.44 -3.43
CA ARG A 69 -4.65 4.82 -4.11
C ARG A 69 -4.82 5.51 -5.45
N PHE A 70 -4.89 4.73 -6.52
CA PHE A 70 -5.17 5.25 -7.86
C PHE A 70 -6.42 4.59 -8.43
N ARG A 71 -7.24 5.39 -9.10
CA ARG A 71 -8.46 4.99 -9.80
C ARG A 71 -8.55 5.76 -11.13
N PRO A 72 -9.28 5.24 -12.14
CA PRO A 72 -9.58 6.00 -13.35
C PRO A 72 -10.36 7.27 -13.01
N ASP A 73 -10.03 8.38 -13.67
CA ASP A 73 -10.77 9.65 -13.61
C ASP A 73 -10.87 10.31 -12.22
N GLU A 74 -10.13 9.83 -11.23
CA GLU A 74 -10.01 10.42 -9.89
C GLU A 74 -8.56 10.88 -9.65
N PRO A 75 -8.34 11.95 -8.86
CA PRO A 75 -7.01 12.25 -8.36
C PRO A 75 -6.51 11.13 -7.44
N ASP A 76 -5.20 10.90 -7.45
CA ASP A 76 -4.57 9.94 -6.53
C ASP A 76 -4.77 10.37 -5.07
N ASP A 77 -5.23 9.45 -4.21
CA ASP A 77 -5.30 9.69 -2.77
C ASP A 77 -4.02 9.19 -2.10
N ILE A 78 -3.43 10.05 -1.27
CA ILE A 78 -2.18 9.79 -0.58
C ILE A 78 -2.43 9.63 0.92
N GLY A 79 -1.85 8.60 1.49
CA GLY A 79 -1.94 8.30 2.91
C GLY A 79 -0.70 7.59 3.46
N HIS A 80 -0.88 7.02 4.65
CA HIS A 80 0.13 6.29 5.39
C HIS A 80 -0.29 4.83 5.61
N LEU A 81 0.68 3.94 5.57
CA LEU A 81 0.52 2.55 5.99
C LEU A 81 0.68 2.49 7.51
N VAL A 82 -0.41 2.28 8.24
CA VAL A 82 -0.45 2.31 9.70
C VAL A 82 -0.81 0.95 10.30
N ARG A 83 -0.40 0.72 11.54
CA ARG A 83 -0.78 -0.48 12.31
C ARG A 83 -1.82 -0.14 13.37
N LYS A 84 -2.99 -0.76 13.28
CA LYS A 84 -4.10 -0.60 14.24
C LYS A 84 -3.86 -1.40 15.53
N PRO A 85 -4.50 -1.03 16.66
CA PRO A 85 -4.60 -1.91 17.83
C PRO A 85 -5.13 -3.29 17.42
N GLY A 86 -4.54 -4.36 17.94
CA GLY A 86 -4.83 -5.73 17.49
C GLY A 86 -3.96 -6.22 16.33
N GLY A 87 -3.13 -5.36 15.75
CA GLY A 87 -2.05 -5.76 14.84
C GLY A 87 -2.45 -5.86 13.36
N ALA A 88 -3.62 -5.36 13.00
CA ALA A 88 -4.04 -5.20 11.60
C ALA A 88 -3.34 -4.00 10.95
N TRP A 89 -3.12 -4.08 9.64
CA TRP A 89 -2.61 -2.95 8.85
C TRP A 89 -3.75 -2.20 8.19
N ALA A 90 -3.62 -0.89 8.08
CA ALA A 90 -4.61 -0.04 7.45
C ALA A 90 -3.96 1.09 6.65
N PHE A 91 -4.73 1.63 5.70
CA PHE A 91 -4.39 2.80 4.92
C PHE A 91 -5.13 3.98 5.54
N ARG A 92 -4.38 4.98 5.99
CA ARG A 92 -4.92 6.22 6.55
C ARG A 92 -4.59 7.38 5.65
N TYR A 93 -5.59 7.98 5.03
CA TYR A 93 -5.41 9.10 4.11
C TYR A 93 -5.23 10.43 4.85
N ASP A 94 -4.34 11.29 4.35
CA ASP A 94 -3.90 12.52 5.04
C ASP A 94 -4.82 13.72 4.81
N ILE A 95 -5.64 13.68 3.75
CA ILE A 95 -6.48 14.80 3.33
C ILE A 95 -7.93 14.46 3.71
N GLY A 96 -8.53 15.33 4.54
CA GLY A 96 -9.82 15.11 5.17
C GLY A 96 -10.98 14.89 4.19
N GLY A 97 -11.66 13.76 4.37
CA GLY A 97 -12.97 13.44 3.82
C GLY A 97 -13.43 12.11 4.40
N ASP A 98 -14.73 11.88 4.54
CA ASP A 98 -15.45 10.78 5.22
C ASP A 98 -15.08 9.33 4.83
N LEU A 99 -13.98 9.10 4.10
CA LEU A 99 -13.53 7.75 3.74
C LEU A 99 -13.04 7.02 5.00
N ALA A 100 -13.65 5.87 5.28
CA ALA A 100 -13.21 5.04 6.38
C ALA A 100 -11.78 4.53 6.11
N ASP A 101 -11.02 4.26 7.19
CA ASP A 101 -9.70 3.63 7.08
C ASP A 101 -9.85 2.28 6.32
N GLU A 102 -9.46 2.24 5.05
CA GLU A 102 -9.32 1.00 4.28
C GLU A 102 -8.33 0.09 5.02
N THR A 103 -8.65 -1.20 5.09
CA THR A 103 -7.88 -2.12 5.95
C THR A 103 -7.33 -3.27 5.12
N GLY A 104 -6.02 -3.47 5.16
CA GLY A 104 -5.41 -4.68 4.63
C GLY A 104 -5.90 -5.86 5.45
N TYR A 105 -6.63 -6.79 4.82
CA TYR A 105 -7.39 -7.80 5.56
C TYR A 105 -6.46 -8.80 6.27
N HIS A 106 -5.35 -9.19 5.64
CA HIS A 106 -4.38 -10.16 6.16
C HIS A 106 -2.91 -9.75 5.99
N PHE A 107 -2.62 -8.46 5.88
CA PHE A 107 -1.28 -7.94 5.56
C PHE A 107 -0.19 -8.38 6.57
N SER A 108 -0.58 -8.74 7.79
CA SER A 108 0.35 -9.26 8.81
C SER A 108 0.93 -10.64 8.46
N SER A 109 0.26 -11.40 7.60
CA SER A 109 0.70 -12.71 7.12
C SER A 109 1.02 -12.75 5.62
N ASP A 110 0.46 -11.81 4.86
CA ASP A 110 0.59 -11.73 3.41
C ASP A 110 2.04 -11.48 2.97
N ARG A 111 2.37 -11.96 1.77
CA ARG A 111 3.68 -11.76 1.14
C ARG A 111 3.52 -10.86 -0.08
N PHE A 112 4.21 -9.73 -0.06
CA PHE A 112 4.32 -8.80 -1.17
C PHE A 112 5.44 -9.25 -2.10
N MET A 113 5.17 -10.30 -2.87
CA MET A 113 6.06 -10.83 -3.90
C MET A 113 5.34 -10.82 -5.24
N ILE A 114 6.07 -10.56 -6.33
CA ILE A 114 5.47 -10.45 -7.66
C ILE A 114 4.62 -11.69 -7.98
N GLY A 115 3.40 -11.46 -8.45
CA GLY A 115 2.42 -12.49 -8.78
C GLY A 115 1.55 -12.98 -7.61
N TYR A 116 1.91 -12.65 -6.36
CA TYR A 116 1.10 -13.01 -5.19
C TYR A 116 -0.13 -12.10 -5.08
N TYR A 117 -1.13 -12.56 -4.33
CA TYR A 117 -2.38 -11.84 -4.13
C TYR A 117 -2.53 -11.42 -2.68
N VAL A 118 -3.07 -10.23 -2.49
CA VAL A 118 -3.42 -9.66 -1.19
C VAL A 118 -4.82 -9.07 -1.27
N SER A 119 -5.51 -8.93 -0.14
CA SER A 119 -6.86 -8.38 -0.13
C SER A 119 -6.95 -7.09 0.70
N VAL A 120 -7.63 -6.10 0.14
CA VAL A 120 -7.92 -4.82 0.78
C VAL A 120 -9.42 -4.75 1.01
N ARG A 121 -9.82 -4.37 2.23
CA ARG A 121 -11.20 -4.05 2.57
C ARG A 121 -11.43 -2.57 2.25
N GLU A 122 -12.27 -2.32 1.26
CA GLU A 122 -12.79 -1.02 0.86
C GLU A 122 -14.24 -0.88 1.37
N ASP A 123 -14.87 0.28 1.14
CA ASP A 123 -16.21 0.59 1.65
C ASP A 123 -17.32 -0.30 1.06
N ASP A 124 -17.15 -0.75 -0.18
CA ASP A 124 -18.09 -1.59 -0.92
C ASP A 124 -17.81 -3.09 -0.80
N GLY A 125 -16.63 -3.47 -0.29
CA GLY A 125 -16.32 -4.89 -0.14
C GLY A 125 -14.85 -5.24 0.06
N LEU A 126 -14.58 -6.53 -0.08
CA LEU A 126 -13.22 -7.07 -0.06
C LEU A 126 -12.78 -7.28 -1.51
N HIS A 127 -11.73 -6.56 -1.92
CA HIS A 127 -11.15 -6.67 -3.25
C HIS A 127 -9.81 -7.38 -3.19
N THR A 128 -9.51 -8.16 -4.22
CA THR A 128 -8.24 -8.87 -4.35
C THR A 128 -7.36 -8.14 -5.34
N PHE A 129 -6.11 -7.93 -4.95
CA PHE A 129 -5.09 -7.28 -5.76
C PHE A 129 -3.92 -8.22 -5.98
N GLN A 130 -3.36 -8.19 -7.18
CA GLN A 130 -2.11 -8.86 -7.48
C GLN A 130 -0.95 -7.90 -7.25
N VAL A 131 0.13 -8.41 -6.66
CA VAL A 131 1.41 -7.70 -6.58
C VAL A 131 2.05 -7.71 -7.97
N ALA A 132 1.97 -6.59 -8.68
CA ALA A 132 2.47 -6.43 -10.04
C ALA A 132 3.97 -6.12 -10.08
N SER A 133 4.49 -5.37 -9.10
CA SER A 133 5.94 -5.09 -8.99
C SER A 133 6.37 -4.86 -7.55
N VAL A 134 7.65 -5.13 -7.29
CA VAL A 134 8.33 -4.88 -6.01
C VAL A 134 9.74 -4.38 -6.34
N GLU A 135 9.98 -3.10 -6.11
CA GLU A 135 11.22 -2.42 -6.52
C GLU A 135 11.89 -1.76 -5.31
N PRO A 136 13.23 -1.70 -5.23
CA PRO A 136 13.91 -0.82 -4.27
C PRO A 136 13.47 0.64 -4.44
N VAL A 137 13.38 1.37 -3.33
CA VAL A 137 13.17 2.83 -3.30
C VAL A 137 14.50 3.56 -3.41
#